data_AF-A0A965CEZ0-F1
#
_entry.id   AF-A0A965CEZ0-F1
#
_cell.length_a   1.000
_cell.length_b   1.000
_cell.length_c   1.000
_cell.angle_alpha   90.00
_cell.angle_beta   90.00
_cell.angle_gamma   90.00
#
_symmetry.space_group_name_H-M   'P 1'
#
loop_
_entity.id
_entity.type
_entity.pdbx_description
1 polymer ?
#
loop_
_entity_poly.entity_id
_entity_poly.type
_entity_poly.pdbx_seq_one_letter_code
_entity_poly.pdbx_strand_id
1 'polypeptide(L)'
;ACLPDDCPVDTSFVLVCSNPPVRIGKESLHDLLLRWFARISPGGRALLVVGRHLGSDSLQRWLGSKGFPATRLSSAKGFRVLEVRPAEG
;
A
#
# COMPACT_ATOMS: atom_id res chain seq x y z
N ALA A 1 6.70 3.19 -19.99
CA ALA A 1 6.27 3.48 -18.60
C ALA A 1 5.76 4.91 -18.56
N CYS A 2 4.78 5.21 -17.72
CA CYS A 2 4.28 6.57 -17.51
C CYS A 2 4.59 7.02 -16.07
N LEU A 3 4.62 8.33 -15.85
CA LEU A 3 4.72 8.90 -14.52
C LEU A 3 3.38 8.79 -13.79
N PRO A 4 3.36 8.86 -12.44
CA PRO A 4 2.11 8.89 -11.67
C PRO A 4 1.12 9.97 -12.15
N ASP A 5 1.65 11.13 -12.57
CA ASP A 5 0.85 12.28 -13.01
C ASP A 5 0.28 12.12 -14.44
N ASP A 6 0.82 11.17 -15.22
CA ASP A 6 0.29 10.83 -16.55
C ASP A 6 -0.93 9.91 -16.46
N CYS A 7 -1.22 9.35 -15.27
CA CYS A 7 -2.32 8.43 -15.08
C CYS A 7 -3.62 9.20 -14.74
N PRO A 8 -4.71 9.09 -15.54
CA PRO A 8 -5.93 9.85 -15.32
C PRO A 8 -6.46 9.73 -13.90
N VAL A 9 -6.79 10.85 -13.27
CA VAL A 9 -7.08 10.92 -11.82
C VAL A 9 -8.28 10.06 -11.37
N ASP A 10 -9.19 9.79 -12.30
CA ASP A 10 -10.40 8.96 -12.16
C ASP A 10 -10.17 7.47 -12.44
N THR A 11 -8.95 7.08 -12.86
CA THR A 11 -8.60 5.67 -13.04
C THR A 11 -8.61 4.97 -11.69
N SER A 12 -9.45 3.92 -11.61
CA SER A 12 -9.53 3.05 -10.45
C SER A 12 -8.91 1.68 -10.72
N PHE A 13 -8.39 1.05 -9.65
CA PHE A 13 -7.67 -0.22 -9.73
C PHE A 13 -8.33 -1.28 -8.87
N VAL A 14 -8.58 -2.46 -9.45
CA VAL A 14 -9.03 -3.64 -8.68
C VAL A 14 -7.89 -4.29 -7.88
N LEU A 15 -6.64 -4.10 -8.33
CA LEU A 15 -5.45 -4.64 -7.70
C LEU A 15 -4.26 -3.68 -7.86
N VAL A 16 -3.61 -3.36 -6.74
CA VAL A 16 -2.32 -2.67 -6.70
C VAL A 16 -1.27 -3.61 -6.10
N CYS A 17 -0.15 -3.85 -6.79
CA CYS A 17 0.95 -4.64 -6.24
C CYS A 17 2.19 -3.76 -6.12
N SER A 18 2.83 -3.75 -4.95
CA SER A 18 4.01 -2.92 -4.74
C SER A 18 5.01 -3.53 -3.76
N ASN A 19 6.29 -3.35 -4.05
CA ASN A 19 7.38 -3.42 -3.07
C ASN A 19 7.84 -1.97 -2.82
N PRO A 20 7.17 -1.24 -1.91
CA PRO A 20 7.30 0.20 -1.88
C PRO A 20 8.72 0.63 -1.45
N PRO A 21 9.24 1.74 -1.98
CA PRO A 21 10.62 2.15 -1.77
C PRO A 21 10.83 2.75 -0.37
N VAL A 22 11.00 1.90 0.65
CA VAL A 22 11.06 2.34 2.07
C VAL A 22 12.20 3.32 2.42
N ARG A 23 13.17 3.52 1.54
CA ARG A 23 14.32 4.42 1.75
C ARG A 23 14.06 5.88 1.41
N ILE A 24 12.89 6.22 0.87
CA ILE A 24 12.53 7.61 0.53
C ILE A 24 12.09 8.45 1.74
N GLY A 25 12.16 7.89 2.95
CA GLY A 25 11.62 8.50 4.16
C GLY A 25 10.17 8.12 4.40
N LYS A 26 9.76 8.21 5.68
CA LYS A 26 8.45 7.72 6.14
C LYS A 26 7.28 8.53 5.57
N GLU A 27 7.40 9.85 5.54
CA GLU A 27 6.34 10.76 5.06
C GLU A 27 6.11 10.58 3.56
N SER A 28 7.17 10.66 2.74
CA SER A 28 7.04 10.45 1.30
C SER A 28 6.54 9.06 0.93
N LEU A 29 6.91 8.02 1.70
CA LEU A 29 6.35 6.68 1.55
C LEU A 29 4.84 6.67 1.84
N HIS A 30 4.43 7.31 2.93
CA HIS A 30 3.03 7.39 3.31
C HIS A 30 2.20 8.12 2.25
N ASP A 31 2.65 9.28 1.78
CA ASP A 31 1.97 10.07 0.76
C ASP A 31 1.83 9.29 -0.54
N LEU A 32 2.89 8.58 -0.96
CA LEU A 32 2.85 7.70 -2.11
C LEU A 32 1.78 6.62 -1.96
N LEU A 33 1.74 5.93 -0.82
CA LEU A 33 0.77 4.86 -0.59
C LEU A 33 -0.67 5.41 -0.58
N LEU A 34 -0.94 6.51 0.13
CA LEU A 34 -2.26 7.12 0.20
C LEU A 34 -2.74 7.58 -1.18
N ARG A 35 -1.85 8.18 -1.99
CA ARG A 35 -2.15 8.62 -3.35
C ARG A 35 -2.69 7.49 -4.23
N TRP A 36 -2.10 6.30 -4.14
CA TRP A 36 -2.52 5.15 -4.93
C TRP A 36 -3.69 4.38 -4.31
N PHE A 37 -3.75 4.31 -2.97
CA PHE A 37 -4.79 3.56 -2.28
C PHE A 37 -6.16 4.23 -2.35
N ALA A 38 -6.20 5.56 -2.43
CA ALA A 38 -7.42 6.32 -2.71
C ALA A 38 -8.07 5.97 -4.07
N ARG A 39 -7.31 5.32 -4.97
CA ARG A 39 -7.73 4.93 -6.32
C ARG A 39 -8.07 3.45 -6.43
N ILE A 40 -8.09 2.71 -5.32
CA ILE A 40 -8.50 1.30 -5.34
C ILE A 40 -10.02 1.25 -5.41
N SER A 41 -10.56 0.53 -6.39
CA SER A 41 -12.00 0.36 -6.57
C SER A 41 -12.62 -0.31 -5.35
N PRO A 42 -13.92 -0.06 -5.05
CA PRO A 42 -14.65 -0.84 -4.05
C PRO A 42 -14.49 -2.34 -4.28
N GLY A 43 -14.20 -3.10 -3.21
CA GLY A 43 -13.92 -4.55 -3.28
C GLY A 43 -12.52 -4.91 -3.81
N GLY A 44 -11.75 -3.94 -4.30
CA GLY A 44 -10.35 -4.11 -4.70
C GLY A 44 -9.40 -4.31 -3.51
N ARG A 45 -8.10 -4.43 -3.81
CA ARG A 45 -7.06 -4.59 -2.79
C ARG A 45 -5.69 -4.12 -3.25
N ALA A 46 -4.80 -3.86 -2.30
CA ALA A 46 -3.36 -3.77 -2.55
C ALA A 46 -2.60 -4.93 -1.90
N LEU A 47 -1.54 -5.38 -2.55
CA LEU A 47 -0.57 -6.34 -2.03
C LEU A 47 0.78 -5.65 -1.89
N LEU A 48 1.24 -5.49 -0.64
CA LEU A 48 2.53 -4.90 -0.33
C LEU A 48 3.53 -5.97 0.10
N VAL A 49 4.69 -6.01 -0.55
CA VAL A 49 5.83 -6.82 -0.11
C VAL A 49 6.78 -5.93 0.67
N VAL A 50 6.96 -6.19 1.96
CA VAL A 50 7.76 -5.33 2.85
C VAL A 50 8.71 -6.15 3.70
N GLY A 51 9.97 -5.71 3.81
CA GLY A 51 10.95 -6.34 4.70
C GLY A 51 10.53 -6.21 6.17
N ARG A 52 10.64 -7.28 6.95
CA ARG A 52 10.32 -7.29 8.39
C ARG A 52 11.12 -6.24 9.16
N HIS A 53 12.42 -6.14 8.85
CA HIS A 53 13.34 -5.16 9.44
C HIS A 53 13.09 -3.72 8.96
N LEU A 54 12.30 -3.54 7.89
CA LEU A 54 11.96 -2.24 7.30
C LEU A 54 10.61 -1.72 7.80
N GLY A 55 10.09 -2.30 8.88
CA GLY A 55 8.92 -1.78 9.57
C GLY A 55 7.58 -2.29 9.05
N SER A 56 7.51 -3.51 8.51
CA SER A 56 6.24 -4.08 8.02
C SER A 56 5.10 -4.04 9.06
N ASP A 57 5.39 -4.28 10.34
CA ASP A 57 4.41 -4.19 11.44
C ASP A 57 3.93 -2.77 11.71
N SER A 58 4.85 -1.80 11.64
CA SER A 58 4.54 -0.39 11.86
C SER A 58 3.74 0.16 10.69
N LEU A 59 4.07 -0.23 9.46
CA LEU A 59 3.32 0.13 8.26
C LEU A 59 1.90 -0.46 8.32
N GLN A 60 1.76 -1.74 8.68
CA GLN A 60 0.43 -2.37 8.82
C GLN A 60 -0.45 -1.61 9.82
N ARG A 61 0.07 -1.30 11.02
CA ARG A 61 -0.68 -0.55 12.05
C ARG A 61 -1.04 0.85 11.59
N TRP A 62 -0.10 1.54 10.94
CA TRP A 62 -0.33 2.89 10.43
C TRP A 62 -1.42 2.91 9.34
N LEU A 63 -1.40 1.97 8.40
CA LEU A 63 -2.45 1.85 7.37
C LEU A 63 -3.82 1.68 8.01
N GLY A 64 -3.95 0.80 9.01
CA GLY A 64 -5.18 0.63 9.77
C GLY A 64 -5.65 1.93 10.44
N SER A 65 -4.73 2.70 11.03
CA SER A 65 -5.06 4.02 11.62
C SER A 65 -5.50 5.08 10.61
N LYS A 66 -5.20 4.88 9.32
CA LYS A 66 -5.61 5.75 8.21
C LYS A 66 -6.88 5.28 7.52
N GLY A 67 -7.56 4.28 8.10
CA GLY A 67 -8.79 3.72 7.53
C GLY A 67 -8.54 2.73 6.41
N PHE A 68 -7.31 2.28 6.15
CA PHE A 68 -7.00 1.24 5.17
C PHE A 68 -6.73 -0.09 5.90
N PRO A 69 -7.72 -0.99 6.03
CA PRO A 69 -7.53 -2.23 6.77
C PRO A 69 -6.41 -3.06 6.14
N ALA A 70 -5.38 -3.37 6.94
CA ALA A 70 -4.21 -4.09 6.49
C ALA A 70 -4.02 -5.38 7.29
N THR A 71 -4.01 -6.51 6.59
CA THR A 71 -3.81 -7.84 7.16
C THR A 71 -2.55 -8.49 6.60
N ARG A 72 -1.99 -9.44 7.34
CA ARG A 72 -0.82 -10.19 6.90
C ARG A 72 -1.29 -11.41 6.14
N LEU A 73 -1.03 -11.44 4.84
CA LEU A 73 -1.39 -12.57 3.98
C LEU A 73 -0.36 -13.70 4.07
N SER A 74 0.93 -13.36 4.09
CA SER A 74 2.02 -14.34 4.17
C SER A 74 3.31 -13.75 4.72
N SER A 75 4.28 -14.61 5.07
CA SER A 75 5.62 -14.23 5.50
C SER A 75 6.63 -15.27 5.03
N ALA A 76 7.69 -14.83 4.36
CA ALA A 76 8.75 -15.70 3.86
C ALA A 76 10.07 -14.96 3.77
N LYS A 77 11.19 -15.64 4.05
CA LYS A 77 12.57 -15.15 3.82
C LYS A 77 12.86 -13.71 4.28
N GLY A 78 12.26 -13.28 5.38
CA GLY A 78 12.50 -11.92 5.92
C GLY A 78 11.50 -10.86 5.44
N PHE A 79 10.58 -11.21 4.54
CA PHE A 79 9.54 -10.33 4.02
C PHE A 79 8.15 -10.72 4.54
N ARG A 80 7.22 -9.77 4.46
CA ARG A 80 5.80 -9.98 4.64
C ARG A 80 5.03 -9.50 3.43
N VAL A 81 3.97 -10.22 3.12
CA VAL A 81 2.94 -9.77 2.19
C VAL A 81 1.79 -9.23 3.01
N LEU A 82 1.50 -7.94 2.87
CA LEU A 82 0.33 -7.30 3.47
C LEU A 82 -0.76 -7.20 2.40
N GLU A 83 -1.96 -7.67 2.71
CA GLU A 83 -3.16 -7.31 1.96
C GLU A 83 -3.75 -6.04 2.58
N VAL A 84 -4.04 -5.04 1.76
CA VAL A 84 -4.65 -3.77 2.18
C VAL A 84 -5.96 -3.60 1.44
N ARG A 85 -7.04 -3.28 2.16
CA ARG A 85 -8.35 -2.96 1.59
C ARG A 85 -8.51 -1.44 1.41
N PRO A 86 -9.28 -0.99 0.42
CA PRO A 86 -9.63 0.43 0.30
C PRO A 86 -10.30 0.91 1.59
N ALA A 87 -10.19 2.21 1.87
CA ALA A 87 -10.88 2.77 3.01
C ALA A 87 -12.40 2.63 2.85
N GLU A 88 -13.07 2.24 3.92
CA GLU A 88 -14.54 2.34 3.98
C GLU A 88 -14.87 3.84 3.98
N GLY A 89 -15.58 4.27 2.94
CA GLY A 89 -16.05 5.66 2.78
C GLY A 89 -17.21 5.99 3.70
#